data_AF-A0A1S4EPJ2-F1
#
_entry.id   AF-A0A1S4EPJ2-F1
#
_cell.length_a   1.000
_cell.length_b   1.000
_cell.length_c   1.000
_cell.angle_alpha   90.00
_cell.angle_beta   90.00
_cell.angle_gamma   90.00
#
_symmetry.space_group_name_H-M   'P 1'
#
loop_
_entity.id
_entity.type
_entity.pdbx_description
1 polymer ?
#
loop_
_entity_poly.entity_id
_entity_poly.type
_entity_poly.pdbx_seq_one_letter_code
_entity_poly.pdbx_strand_id
1 'polypeptide(L)'
;MLDSLTAEMSRQGVTTTQKGCCSSCDKPIVGQVITALGKTWHPEHFICTHCNQELGTRNFFERDSRPYCEPDYHNLFSPRCSYCNGPILDVSIRNT
;
A
#
# COMPACT_ATOMS: atom_id res chain seq x y z
N MET A 1 -51.87 9.59 10.32
CA MET A 1 -50.89 9.26 9.27
C MET A 1 -49.69 10.18 9.52
N LEU A 2 -48.77 9.97 10.48
CA LEU A 2 -48.00 8.77 10.80
C LEU A 2 -47.53 8.09 9.52
N ASP A 3 -46.52 8.67 8.85
CA ASP A 3 -45.55 8.06 7.91
C ASP A 3 -44.93 9.16 7.02
N SER A 4 -44.13 10.08 7.56
CA SER A 4 -42.71 10.10 7.18
C SER A 4 -41.86 10.63 8.36
N LEU A 5 -41.86 9.86 9.43
CA LEU A 5 -40.74 9.85 10.38
C LEU A 5 -39.42 9.67 9.58
N THR A 6 -38.32 10.23 10.08
CA THR A 6 -36.92 9.79 9.79
C THR A 6 -36.15 10.28 8.55
N ALA A 7 -36.38 11.49 8.04
CA ALA A 7 -35.36 12.12 7.17
C ALA A 7 -34.26 12.88 7.95
N GLU A 8 -34.29 12.82 9.29
CA GLU A 8 -33.33 13.51 10.18
C GLU A 8 -32.31 12.58 10.83
N MET A 9 -31.96 11.45 10.21
CA MET A 9 -30.95 10.55 10.80
C MET A 9 -29.94 10.04 9.78
N SER A 10 -28.68 10.33 10.10
CA SER A 10 -27.46 9.66 9.61
C SER A 10 -26.69 10.35 8.47
N ARG A 11 -26.16 11.54 8.73
CA ARG A 11 -24.82 11.88 8.19
C ARG A 11 -23.95 12.42 9.31
N GLN A 12 -23.66 11.55 10.27
CA GLN A 12 -22.55 11.74 11.19
C GLN A 12 -21.27 11.81 10.35
N GLY A 13 -20.82 13.02 10.03
CA GLY A 13 -19.55 13.25 9.34
C GLY A 13 -18.57 13.81 10.34
N VAL A 14 -17.87 12.93 11.07
CA VAL A 14 -16.80 13.28 12.00
C VAL A 14 -15.85 14.30 11.34
N THR A 15 -15.80 15.52 11.89
CA THR A 15 -14.85 16.57 11.48
C THR A 15 -13.50 16.35 12.14
N THR A 16 -12.91 15.17 12.01
CA THR A 16 -11.50 14.97 12.33
C THR A 16 -10.71 15.44 11.13
N THR A 17 -9.85 16.46 11.25
CA THR A 17 -8.87 16.93 10.24
C THR A 17 -8.50 15.81 9.26
N GLN A 18 -9.24 15.72 8.16
CA GLN A 18 -9.20 14.56 7.28
C GLN A 18 -7.95 14.72 6.43
N LYS A 19 -6.89 13.93 6.70
CA LYS A 19 -5.74 13.93 5.79
C LYS A 19 -6.10 13.30 4.43
N GLY A 20 -7.13 12.44 4.40
CA GLY A 20 -7.71 11.84 3.21
C GLY A 20 -8.51 10.56 3.52
N CYS A 21 -9.24 10.06 2.53
CA CYS A 21 -9.92 8.76 2.58
C CYS A 21 -9.01 7.68 1.97
N CYS A 22 -8.93 6.51 2.58
CA CYS A 22 -8.12 5.43 2.05
C CYS A 22 -8.75 4.87 0.76
N SER A 23 -7.98 4.83 -0.33
CA SER A 23 -8.45 4.27 -1.61
C SER A 23 -8.65 2.74 -1.62
N SER A 24 -8.26 2.04 -0.55
CA SER A 24 -8.43 0.58 -0.42
C SER A 24 -9.69 0.20 0.35
N CYS A 25 -10.05 0.97 1.37
CA CYS A 25 -11.14 0.64 2.30
C CYS A 25 -12.18 1.75 2.45
N ASP A 26 -12.06 2.84 1.69
CA ASP A 26 -12.92 4.04 1.67
C ASP A 26 -13.19 4.67 3.05
N LYS A 27 -12.39 4.32 4.05
CA LYS A 27 -12.50 4.84 5.41
C LYS A 27 -11.61 6.09 5.60
N PRO A 28 -12.06 7.04 6.43
CA PRO A 28 -11.27 8.22 6.76
C PRO A 28 -10.01 7.82 7.53
N ILE A 29 -8.85 8.32 7.10
CA ILE A 29 -7.57 8.01 7.72
C ILE A 29 -7.35 8.97 8.89
N VAL A 30 -7.36 8.42 10.11
CA VAL A 30 -7.12 9.19 11.35
C VAL A 30 -5.68 8.94 11.81
N GLY A 31 -4.84 9.98 11.79
CA GLY A 31 -3.44 9.88 12.21
C GLY A 31 -2.45 9.80 11.05
N GLN A 32 -1.71 8.68 10.94
CA GLN A 32 -0.67 8.47 9.92
C GLN A 32 -1.30 8.10 8.58
N VAL A 33 -0.95 8.85 7.54
CA VAL A 33 -1.45 8.66 6.17
C VAL A 33 -0.26 8.50 5.23
N ILE A 34 -0.46 7.69 4.20
CA ILE A 34 0.49 7.54 3.10
C ILE A 34 -0.12 8.16 1.87
N THR A 35 0.60 9.09 1.26
CA THR A 35 0.17 9.70 0.01
C THR A 35 1.07 9.14 -1.09
N ALA A 36 0.49 8.30 -1.95
CA ALA A 36 1.19 7.61 -3.03
C ALA A 36 0.27 7.51 -4.25
N LEU A 37 0.83 7.60 -5.47
CA LEU A 37 0.05 7.56 -6.71
C LEU A 37 -1.07 8.61 -6.79
N GLY A 38 -0.87 9.77 -6.14
CA GLY A 38 -1.89 10.82 -6.03
C GLY A 38 -3.12 10.44 -5.18
N LYS A 39 -3.05 9.33 -4.43
CA LYS A 39 -4.10 8.80 -3.58
C LYS A 39 -3.60 8.66 -2.14
N THR A 40 -4.53 8.62 -1.20
CA THR A 40 -4.22 8.38 0.22
C THR A 40 -4.51 6.95 0.62
N TRP A 41 -3.64 6.38 1.45
CA TRP A 41 -3.68 4.99 1.90
C TRP A 41 -3.36 4.91 3.38
N HIS A 42 -3.96 3.95 4.07
CA HIS A 42 -3.52 3.61 5.42
C HIS A 42 -2.16 2.90 5.37
N PRO A 43 -1.31 3.07 6.39
CA PRO A 43 -0.05 2.34 6.49
C PRO A 43 -0.21 0.83 6.48
N GLU A 44 -1.32 0.31 7.01
CA GLU A 44 -1.67 -1.13 6.96
C GLU A 44 -2.16 -1.61 5.58
N HIS A 45 -2.79 -0.72 4.80
CA HIS A 45 -3.36 -1.06 3.49
C HIS A 45 -2.37 -0.83 2.35
N PHE A 46 -1.26 -0.16 2.62
CA PHE A 46 -0.21 0.12 1.66
C PHE A 46 0.83 -1.00 1.68
N ILE A 47 0.56 -2.05 0.91
CA ILE A 47 1.37 -3.26 0.85
C ILE A 47 1.94 -3.49 -0.56
N CYS A 48 3.06 -4.21 -0.64
CA CYS A 48 3.67 -4.56 -1.92
C CYS A 48 2.76 -5.47 -2.75
N THR A 49 2.62 -5.18 -4.04
CA THR A 49 1.79 -5.99 -4.94
C THR A 49 2.37 -7.40 -5.18
N HIS A 50 3.68 -7.61 -4.95
CA HIS A 50 4.34 -8.90 -5.18
C HIS A 50 4.40 -9.78 -3.94
N CYS A 51 4.91 -9.26 -2.83
CA CYS A 51 5.08 -10.03 -1.59
C CYS A 51 4.03 -9.73 -0.52
N ASN A 52 3.10 -8.79 -0.77
CA ASN A 52 2.10 -8.33 0.20
C ASN A 52 2.70 -7.78 1.51
N GLN A 53 3.99 -7.44 1.52
CA GLN A 53 4.65 -6.82 2.66
C GLN A 53 4.14 -5.39 2.87
N GLU A 54 3.83 -5.05 4.12
CA GLU A 54 3.51 -3.68 4.54
C GLU A 54 4.67 -2.72 4.26
N LEU A 55 4.39 -1.74 3.40
CA LEU A 55 5.34 -0.70 2.97
C LEU A 55 5.20 0.56 3.82
N GLY A 56 4.25 0.59 4.75
CA GLY A 56 3.68 1.85 5.20
C GLY A 56 4.65 2.84 5.86
N THR A 57 5.70 2.33 6.49
CA THR A 57 6.73 3.14 7.15
C THR A 57 8.12 2.91 6.52
N ARG A 58 8.22 2.06 5.48
CA ARG A 58 9.49 1.66 4.86
C ARG A 58 9.64 2.31 3.49
N ASN A 59 10.85 2.30 2.95
CA ASN A 59 11.08 2.73 1.58
C ASN A 59 10.31 1.82 0.61
N PHE A 60 9.59 2.44 -0.31
CA PHE A 60 8.85 1.75 -1.36
C PHE A 60 9.13 2.40 -2.70
N PHE A 61 8.88 1.65 -3.76
CA PHE A 61 9.02 2.10 -5.13
C PHE A 61 7.68 1.97 -5.83
N GLU A 62 7.25 3.05 -6.48
CA GLU A 62 6.06 3.02 -7.33
C GLU A 62 6.44 2.68 -8.76
N ARG A 63 5.73 1.73 -9.38
CA ARG A 63 5.82 1.46 -10.82
C ARG A 63 4.50 1.03 -11.40
N ASP A 64 4.20 1.51 -12.60
CA ASP A 64 2.97 1.16 -13.32
C ASP A 64 1.71 1.30 -12.45
N SER A 65 1.65 2.34 -11.62
CA SER A 65 0.55 2.58 -10.68
C SER A 65 0.42 1.54 -9.56
N ARG A 66 1.50 0.81 -9.25
CA ARG A 66 1.53 -0.25 -8.24
C ARG A 66 2.71 -0.05 -7.29
N PRO A 67 2.51 -0.22 -5.97
CA PRO A 67 3.58 -0.15 -5.00
C PRO A 67 4.35 -1.48 -4.94
N TYR A 68 5.68 -1.36 -4.94
CA TYR A 68 6.63 -2.46 -4.82
C TYR A 68 7.58 -2.20 -3.64
N CYS A 69 7.96 -3.27 -2.95
CA CYS A 69 9.00 -3.18 -1.94
C CYS A 69 10.37 -3.04 -2.60
N GLU A 70 11.31 -2.38 -1.91
CA GLU A 70 12.70 -2.24 -2.36
C GLU A 70 13.32 -3.57 -2.86
N PRO A 71 13.20 -4.72 -2.16
CA PRO A 71 13.78 -5.97 -2.63
C PRO A 71 13.05 -6.58 -3.83
N ASP A 72 11.71 -6.53 -3.92
CA ASP A 72 10.99 -7.04 -5.09
C ASP A 72 11.25 -6.16 -6.31
N TYR A 73 11.24 -4.85 -6.12
CA TYR A 73 11.60 -3.90 -7.17
C TYR A 73 12.98 -4.24 -7.72
N HIS A 74 13.99 -4.35 -6.86
CA HIS A 74 15.30 -4.81 -7.29
C HIS A 74 15.25 -6.21 -7.90
N ASN A 75 14.52 -7.20 -7.36
CA ASN A 75 14.53 -8.56 -7.89
C ASN A 75 13.79 -8.76 -9.23
N LEU A 76 12.85 -7.88 -9.56
CA LEU A 76 12.08 -7.90 -10.81
C LEU A 76 12.74 -7.07 -11.90
N PHE A 77 13.33 -5.94 -11.53
CA PHE A 77 13.98 -5.02 -12.46
C PHE A 77 15.50 -5.25 -12.57
N SER A 78 16.12 -5.89 -11.59
CA SER A 78 17.54 -6.27 -11.68
C SER A 78 17.66 -7.53 -12.56
N PRO A 79 18.64 -7.56 -13.48
CA PRO A 79 18.86 -8.70 -14.34
C PRO A 79 19.15 -9.96 -13.51
N ARG A 80 18.43 -11.04 -13.81
CA ARG A 80 18.68 -12.37 -13.24
C ARG A 80 19.67 -13.13 -14.12
N CYS A 81 20.38 -14.08 -13.53
CA CYS A 81 21.33 -14.90 -14.27
C CYS A 81 20.59 -15.78 -15.28
N SER A 82 20.81 -15.55 -16.58
CA SER A 82 20.17 -16.28 -17.68
C SER A 82 20.55 -17.76 -17.76
N TYR A 83 21.56 -18.20 -17.00
CA TYR A 83 22.07 -19.57 -17.04
C TYR A 83 21.46 -20.49 -15.97
N CYS A 84 21.12 -19.97 -14.79
CA CYS A 84 20.63 -20.79 -13.67
C CYS A 84 19.24 -20.38 -13.15
N ASN A 85 18.62 -19.32 -13.69
CA ASN A 85 17.30 -18.82 -13.27
C ASN A 85 17.17 -18.49 -11.76
N GLY A 86 18.28 -18.52 -11.03
CA GLY A 86 18.36 -18.18 -9.62
C GLY A 86 18.43 -16.67 -9.41
N PRO A 87 17.91 -16.15 -8.29
CA PRO A 87 18.10 -14.76 -7.94
C PRO A 87 19.59 -14.53 -7.69
N ILE A 88 20.18 -13.50 -8.32
CA ILE A 88 21.58 -13.10 -8.07
C ILE A 88 21.61 -12.41 -6.71
N LEU A 89 21.44 -13.20 -5.65
CA LEU A 89 21.68 -12.77 -4.29
C LEU A 89 23.17 -13.00 -4.04
N ASP A 90 23.87 -11.96 -3.62
CA ASP A 90 25.28 -11.94 -3.21
C ASP A 90 25.52 -12.78 -1.93
N VAL A 91 24.99 -14.00 -1.86
CA VAL A 91 25.11 -14.90 -0.70
C VAL A 91 25.30 -16.37 -1.08
N SER A 92 25.66 -16.65 -2.32
CA SER A 92 26.04 -18.00 -2.76
C SER A 92 27.55 -18.18 -2.92
N ILE A 93 28.36 -17.50 -2.09
CA ILE A 93 29.68 -18.02 -1.70
C ILE A 93 29.52 -18.74 -0.35
N ARG A 94 28.67 -19.77 -0.31
CA ARG A 94 28.78 -20.83 0.70
C ARG A 94 29.21 -22.09 -0.03
N ASN A 95 30.46 -22.08 -0.47
CA ASN A 95 31.15 -23.27 -0.95
C ASN A 95 32.45 -23.42 -0.17
N THR A 96 32.34 -23.94 1.04
CA THR A 96 33.14 -25.07 1.52
C THR A 96 32.47 -25.69 2.72
#